data_AF-A0A2H5VAA1-F1
#
_entry.id   AF-A0A2H5VAA1-F1
#
_cell.length_a   1.000
_cell.length_b   1.000
_cell.length_c   1.000
_cell.angle_alpha   90.00
_cell.angle_beta   90.00
_cell.angle_gamma   90.00
#
_symmetry.space_group_name_H-M   'P 1'
#
loop_
_entity.id
_entity.type
_entity.pdbx_description
1 polymer ?
#
loop_
_entity_poly.entity_id
_entity_poly.type
_entity_poly.pdbx_seq_one_letter_code
_entity_poly.pdbx_strand_id
1 'polypeptide(L)'
;MAKKEAPKDEIERMIGKRTEHMKGLYIIGAIMAWAATAFGVWVGFTYYAWAYPFSSGMYALSVLTVIIVFGFIFIWKVAHEKPAIP
;
A
#
# COMPACT_ATOMS: atom_id res chain seq x y z
N MET A 1 -10.96 30.34 29.27
CA MET A 1 -9.57 29.83 29.29
C MET A 1 -9.24 29.30 27.90
N ALA A 2 -8.53 30.07 27.08
CA ALA A 2 -8.12 29.62 25.75
C ALA A 2 -6.96 28.62 25.92
N LYS A 3 -7.24 27.33 25.73
CA LYS A 3 -6.20 26.29 25.69
C LYS A 3 -5.35 26.59 24.46
N LYS A 4 -4.13 27.07 24.68
CA LYS A 4 -3.13 27.31 23.63
C LYS A 4 -2.78 25.95 23.05
N GLU A 5 -3.46 25.53 21.99
CA GLU A 5 -3.18 24.27 21.28
C GLU A 5 -1.68 24.24 20.98
N ALA A 6 -0.98 23.23 21.48
CA ALA A 6 0.44 23.11 21.18
C ALA A 6 0.58 22.93 19.67
N PRO A 7 1.63 23.45 19.01
CA PRO A 7 1.79 23.34 17.56
C PRO A 7 1.73 21.88 17.06
N LYS A 8 2.04 20.91 17.92
CA LYS A 8 1.88 19.47 17.65
C LYS A 8 0.42 19.03 17.50
N ASP A 9 -0.49 19.53 18.34
CA ASP A 9 -1.92 19.15 18.33
C ASP A 9 -2.58 19.61 17.02
N GLU A 10 -2.21 20.81 16.55
CA GLU A 10 -2.70 21.34 15.28
C GLU A 10 -2.13 20.56 14.09
N ILE A 11 -0.84 20.19 14.12
CA ILE A 11 -0.21 19.33 13.11
C ILE A 11 -0.86 17.95 13.07
N GLU A 12 -1.10 17.30 14.20
CA GLU A 12 -1.74 15.97 14.25
C GLU A 12 -3.19 16.03 13.73
N ARG A 13 -3.94 17.10 14.06
CA ARG A 13 -5.28 17.34 13.50
C ARG A 13 -5.25 17.57 11.98
N MET A 14 -4.23 18.26 11.48
CA MET A 14 -4.02 18.48 10.04
C MET A 14 -3.62 17.20 9.31
N ILE A 15 -2.79 16.36 9.92
CA ILE A 15 -2.38 15.06 9.36
C ILE A 15 -3.57 14.11 9.32
N GLY A 16 -4.34 13.98 10.41
CA GLY A 16 -5.52 13.12 10.47
C GLY A 16 -6.57 13.43 9.40
N LYS A 17 -6.85 14.73 9.15
CA LYS A 17 -7.74 15.15 8.05
C LYS A 17 -7.19 14.82 6.65
N ARG A 18 -5.86 14.83 6.49
CA ARG A 18 -5.20 14.58 5.20
C ARG A 18 -5.14 13.08 4.90
N THR A 19 -4.82 12.24 5.90
CA THR A 19 -4.85 10.77 5.76
C THR A 19 -6.27 10.23 5.59
N GLU A 20 -7.30 10.87 6.15
CA GLU A 20 -8.72 10.50 5.92
C GLU A 20 -9.13 10.56 4.45
N HIS A 21 -8.59 11.51 3.68
CA HIS A 21 -8.87 11.64 2.23
C HIS A 21 -7.96 10.79 1.34
N MET A 22 -6.90 10.18 1.87
CA MET A 22 -5.94 9.39 1.10
C MET A 22 -6.32 7.92 0.92
N LYS A 23 -7.45 7.46 1.49
CA LYS A 23 -7.91 6.06 1.41
C LYS A 23 -7.99 5.55 -0.04
N GLY A 24 -8.53 6.36 -0.94
CA GLY A 24 -8.61 6.03 -2.36
C GLY A 24 -7.23 5.86 -3.00
N LEU A 25 -6.26 6.69 -2.60
CA LEU A 25 -4.89 6.62 -3.12
C LEU A 25 -4.19 5.34 -2.68
N TYR A 26 -4.40 4.88 -1.45
CA TYR A 26 -3.84 3.61 -0.97
C TYR A 26 -4.40 2.41 -1.71
N ILE A 27 -5.72 2.40 -1.96
CA ILE A 27 -6.39 1.32 -2.71
C ILE A 27 -5.91 1.31 -4.17
N ILE A 28 -5.90 2.46 -4.84
CA ILE A 28 -5.41 2.58 -6.22
C ILE A 28 -3.93 2.17 -6.29
N GLY A 29 -3.11 2.61 -5.32
CA GLY A 29 -1.70 2.24 -5.23
C GLY A 29 -1.48 0.73 -5.09
N ALA A 30 -2.28 0.06 -4.26
CA ALA A 30 -2.21 -1.40 -4.11
C ALA A 30 -2.60 -2.14 -5.39
N ILE A 31 -3.67 -1.68 -6.07
CA ILE A 31 -4.11 -2.25 -7.35
C ILE A 31 -3.04 -2.05 -8.43
N MET A 32 -2.45 -0.86 -8.52
CA MET A 32 -1.39 -0.55 -9.48
C MET A 32 -0.13 -1.36 -9.22
N ALA A 33 0.27 -1.54 -7.97
CA ALA A 33 1.40 -2.39 -7.59
C ALA A 33 1.16 -3.85 -8.00
N TRP A 34 -0.05 -4.36 -7.78
CA TRP A 34 -0.44 -5.69 -8.22
C TRP A 34 -0.43 -5.80 -9.75
N ALA A 35 -0.99 -4.83 -10.47
CA ALA A 35 -1.00 -4.82 -11.93
C ALA A 35 0.42 -4.78 -12.52
N ALA A 36 1.33 -3.98 -11.94
CA ALA A 36 2.73 -3.94 -12.34
C ALA A 36 3.44 -5.29 -12.13
N THR A 37 3.11 -5.97 -11.04
CA THR A 37 3.63 -7.32 -10.72
C THR A 37 3.14 -8.35 -11.73
N ALA A 38 1.83 -8.36 -12.00
CA ALA A 38 1.23 -9.25 -13.00
C ALA A 38 1.81 -8.99 -14.40
N PHE A 39 2.04 -7.72 -14.76
CA PHE A 39 2.68 -7.35 -16.00
C PHE A 39 4.14 -7.82 -16.08
N GLY A 40 4.93 -7.68 -15.02
CA GLY A 40 6.31 -8.17 -14.98
C GLY A 40 6.40 -9.69 -15.17
N VAL A 41 5.51 -10.44 -14.53
CA VAL A 41 5.39 -11.90 -14.73
C VAL A 41 4.96 -12.22 -16.17
N TRP A 42 4.05 -11.43 -16.72
CA TRP A 42 3.59 -11.57 -18.10
C TRP A 42 4.73 -11.42 -19.11
N VAL A 43 5.54 -10.37 -18.98
CA VAL A 43 6.76 -10.16 -19.79
C VAL A 43 7.73 -11.32 -19.62
N GLY A 44 7.93 -11.81 -18.39
CA GLY A 44 8.83 -12.91 -18.08
C GLY A 44 8.52 -14.19 -18.86
N PHE A 45 7.25 -14.60 -18.89
CA PHE A 45 6.87 -15.81 -19.62
C PHE A 45 6.71 -15.58 -21.13
N THR A 46 6.38 -14.37 -21.59
CA THR A 46 6.20 -14.10 -23.03
C THR A 46 7.53 -13.96 -23.77
N TYR A 47 8.50 -13.25 -23.18
CA TYR A 47 9.78 -12.97 -23.85
C TYR A 47 10.91 -13.89 -23.40
N TYR A 48 10.85 -14.44 -22.18
CA TYR A 48 11.92 -15.24 -21.58
C TYR A 48 11.41 -16.61 -21.08
N ALA A 49 10.47 -17.21 -21.81
CA ALA A 49 9.87 -18.52 -21.47
C ALA A 49 10.91 -19.62 -21.19
N TRP A 50 12.05 -19.58 -21.90
CA TRP A 50 13.15 -20.53 -21.76
C TRP A 50 13.83 -20.51 -20.38
N ALA A 51 13.79 -19.37 -19.68
CA ALA A 51 14.32 -19.21 -18.33
C ALA A 51 13.20 -19.18 -17.27
N TYR A 52 12.01 -18.70 -17.64
CA TYR A 52 10.88 -18.51 -16.73
C TYR A 52 9.62 -19.22 -17.24
N PRO A 53 9.50 -20.54 -16.99
CA PRO A 53 8.30 -21.28 -17.35
C PRO A 53 7.08 -20.77 -16.56
N PHE A 54 5.88 -20.96 -17.14
CA PHE A 54 4.62 -20.46 -16.58
C PHE A 54 4.40 -20.83 -15.10
N SER A 55 4.78 -22.04 -14.69
CA SER A 55 4.70 -22.49 -13.29
C SER A 55 5.55 -21.63 -12.34
N SER A 56 6.77 -21.28 -12.75
CA SER A 56 7.68 -20.42 -12.00
C SER A 56 7.14 -18.98 -11.93
N GLY A 57 6.62 -18.47 -13.05
CA GLY A 57 6.01 -17.14 -13.11
C GLY A 57 4.78 -17.01 -12.19
N MET A 58 3.91 -18.03 -12.18
CA MET A 58 2.74 -18.06 -11.30
C MET A 58 3.11 -18.19 -9.82
N TYR A 59 4.20 -18.89 -9.49
CA TYR A 59 4.75 -18.92 -8.14
C TYR A 59 5.30 -17.56 -7.71
N ALA A 60 6.04 -16.86 -8.58
CA ALA A 60 6.49 -15.50 -8.29
C ALA A 60 5.31 -14.54 -8.08
N LEU A 61 4.28 -14.62 -8.94
CA LEU A 61 3.08 -13.80 -8.82
C LEU A 61 2.34 -14.03 -7.50
N SER A 62 2.20 -15.28 -7.06
CA SER A 62 1.51 -15.60 -5.81
C SER A 62 2.26 -15.06 -4.60
N VAL A 63 3.58 -15.25 -4.55
CA VAL A 63 4.44 -14.73 -3.48
C VAL A 63 4.40 -13.20 -3.43
N LEU A 64 4.54 -12.53 -4.58
CA LEU A 64 4.48 -11.08 -4.66
C LEU A 64 3.09 -10.54 -4.29
N THR A 65 2.01 -11.24 -4.66
CA THR A 65 0.65 -10.88 -4.25
C THR A 65 0.50 -10.93 -2.73
N VAL A 66 1.04 -11.96 -2.06
CA VAL A 66 1.03 -12.06 -0.59
C VAL A 66 1.74 -10.86 0.03
N ILE A 67 2.93 -10.49 -0.47
CA ILE A 67 3.70 -9.34 0.03
C ILE A 67 2.91 -8.03 -0.13
N ILE A 68 2.28 -7.82 -1.29
CA ILE A 68 1.48 -6.62 -1.57
C ILE A 68 0.27 -6.52 -0.65
N VAL A 69 -0.42 -7.64 -0.40
CA VAL A 69 -1.59 -7.67 0.50
C VAL A 69 -1.18 -7.37 1.94
N PHE A 70 -0.11 -7.99 2.44
CA PHE A 70 0.39 -7.69 3.79
C PHE A 70 0.85 -6.24 3.92
N GLY A 71 1.56 -5.71 2.92
CA GLY A 71 1.96 -4.31 2.86
C GLY A 71 0.75 -3.37 2.87
N PHE A 72 -0.28 -3.67 2.10
CA PHE A 72 -1.52 -2.90 2.08
C PHE A 72 -2.24 -2.91 3.42
N ILE A 73 -2.36 -4.08 4.08
CA ILE A 73 -2.97 -4.19 5.41
C ILE A 73 -2.19 -3.34 6.43
N PHE A 74 -0.86 -3.37 6.37
CA PHE A 74 -0.02 -2.56 7.27
C PHE A 74 -0.20 -1.06 7.03
N ILE A 75 -0.17 -0.60 5.77
CA ILE A 75 -0.44 0.79 5.42
C ILE A 75 -1.83 1.21 5.88
N TRP A 76 -2.83 0.36 5.64
CA TRP A 76 -4.21 0.62 6.04
C TRP A 76 -4.36 0.77 7.54
N LYS A 77 -3.73 -0.12 8.32
CA LYS A 77 -3.69 -0.07 9.78
C LYS A 77 -3.03 1.22 10.25
N VAL A 78 -1.80 1.50 9.82
CA VAL A 78 -1.04 2.68 10.27
C VAL A 78 -1.75 3.99 9.89
N ALA A 79 -2.33 4.07 8.69
CA ALA A 79 -3.05 5.25 8.24
C ALA A 79 -4.36 5.53 9.02
N HIS A 80 -4.94 4.50 9.66
CA HIS A 80 -6.18 4.61 10.43
C HIS A 80 -5.96 4.56 11.96
N GLU A 81 -4.72 4.45 12.44
CA GLU A 81 -4.45 4.57 13.87
C GLU A 81 -4.80 5.99 14.33
N LYS A 82 -5.75 6.09 15.27
CA LYS A 82 -6.08 7.37 15.91
C LYS A 82 -4.88 7.82 16.74
N PRO A 83 -4.51 9.12 16.71
CA PRO A 83 -3.49 9.63 17.61
C PRO A 83 -3.92 9.40 19.06
N ALA A 84 -2.96 9.04 19.91
CA ALA A 84 -3.17 8.56 21.28
C ALA A 84 -3.70 9.62 22.26
N ILE A 85 -4.05 10.82 21.80
CA ILE A 85 -4.41 11.95 22.65
C ILE A 85 -5.86 12.39 22.32
N PRO A 86 -6.78 12.31 23.30
CA PRO A 86 -8.19 12.71 23.14
C PRO A 86 -8.40 14.22 23.01
#